data_AF-A0A699J831-F1
#
_entry.id   AF-A0A699J831-F1
#
_cell.length_a   1.000
_cell.length_b   1.000
_cell.length_c   1.000
_cell.angle_alpha   90.00
_cell.angle_beta   90.00
_cell.angle_gamma   90.00
#
_symmetry.space_group_name_H-M   'P 1'
#
loop_
_entity.id
_entity.type
_entity.pdbx_description
1 polymer ?
#
loop_
_entity_poly.entity_id
_entity_poly.type
_entity_poly.pdbx_seq_one_letter_code
_entity_poly.pdbx_strand_id
1 'polypeptide(L)'
;VSDLNASLQEKVLVITALKVQLDKLKGKAVLFEDVSLNPIDPELLKVDVAPLVPKLRKNRTAHTDYIRHTKKEAATLREIVKRERLLSPLNTSLVYVCKYTRRIQELLMIL
;
A
#
# COMPACT_ATOMS: atom_id res chain seq x y z
N VAL A 1 21.75 19.07 38.31
CA VAL A 1 22.38 17.80 37.85
C VAL A 1 21.46 16.59 38.06
N SER A 2 20.69 16.56 39.16
CA SER A 2 19.70 15.53 39.50
C SER A 2 18.54 15.37 38.51
N ASP A 3 17.94 16.47 38.03
CA ASP A 3 16.74 16.40 37.16
C ASP A 3 17.05 15.87 35.75
N LEU A 4 18.23 16.22 35.23
CA LEU A 4 18.69 15.71 33.93
C LEU A 4 18.95 14.21 33.99
N ASN A 5 19.51 13.72 35.10
CA ASN A 5 19.75 12.29 35.31
C ASN A 5 18.42 11.52 35.48
N ALA A 6 17.44 12.09 36.18
CA ALA A 6 16.11 11.50 36.32
C ALA A 6 15.38 11.40 34.95
N SER A 7 15.43 12.47 34.14
CA SER A 7 14.86 12.45 32.79
C SER A 7 15.55 11.46 31.86
N LEU A 8 16.87 11.28 32.02
CA LEU A 8 17.62 10.31 31.24
C LEU A 8 17.24 8.87 31.62
N GLN A 9 17.06 8.57 32.90
CA GLN A 9 16.62 7.27 33.39
C GLN A 9 15.20 6.92 32.90
N GLU A 10 14.28 7.89 32.91
CA GLU A 10 12.92 7.70 32.38
C GLU A 10 12.92 7.37 30.88
N LYS A 11 13.76 8.07 30.09
CA LYS A 11 13.92 7.79 28.66
C LYS A 11 14.48 6.41 28.38
N VAL A 12 15.46 5.96 29.17
CA VAL A 12 16.03 4.61 29.06
C VAL A 12 14.98 3.53 29.33
N LEU A 13 14.11 3.76 30.33
CA LEU A 13 13.01 2.85 30.65
C LEU A 13 12.00 2.75 29.50
N VAL A 14 11.60 3.89 28.92
CA VAL A 14 10.67 3.95 27.78
C VAL A 14 11.26 3.26 26.54
N ILE A 15 12.53 3.50 26.23
CA ILE A 15 13.21 2.85 25.09
C ILE A 15 13.26 1.33 25.28
N THR A 16 13.53 0.86 26.50
CA THR A 16 13.56 -0.58 26.82
C THR A 16 12.18 -1.21 26.67
N ALA A 17 11.13 -0.55 27.14
CA ALA A 17 9.75 -1.01 26.99
C ALA A 17 9.32 -1.07 25.51
N LEU A 18 9.66 -0.05 24.72
CA LEU A 18 9.38 -0.02 23.27
C LEU A 18 10.12 -1.14 22.54
N LYS A 19 11.37 -1.43 22.91
CA LYS A 19 12.17 -2.50 22.31
C LYS A 19 11.55 -3.88 22.57
N VAL A 20 11.11 -4.14 23.81
CA VAL A 20 10.42 -5.39 24.17
C VAL A 20 9.10 -5.54 23.39
N GLN A 21 8.33 -4.46 23.23
CA GLN A 21 7.11 -4.51 22.42
C GLN A 21 7.40 -4.77 20.94
N LEU A 22 8.47 -4.17 20.41
CA LEU A 22 8.90 -4.39 19.03
C LEU A 22 9.37 -5.82 18.79
N ASP A 23 10.14 -6.39 19.72
CA ASP A 23 10.60 -7.79 19.64
C ASP A 23 9.43 -8.77 19.74
N LYS A 24 8.42 -8.46 20.58
CA LYS A 24 7.16 -9.23 20.66
C LYS A 24 6.33 -9.14 19.38
N LEU A 25 6.29 -7.98 18.73
CA LEU A 25 5.63 -7.82 17.42
C LEU A 25 6.41 -8.56 16.32
N LYS A 26 7.74 -8.54 16.36
CA LYS A 26 8.59 -9.26 15.41
C LYS A 26 8.45 -10.78 15.54
N GLY A 27 8.35 -11.30 16.76
CA GLY A 27 8.04 -12.71 17.01
C GLY A 27 6.63 -13.13 16.57
N LYS A 28 5.67 -12.19 16.55
CA LYS A 28 4.32 -12.43 15.99
C LYS A 28 4.24 -12.27 14.47
N ALA A 29 5.10 -11.44 13.87
CA ALA A 29 5.11 -11.18 12.42
C ALA A 29 5.74 -12.32 11.59
N VAL A 30 6.33 -13.33 12.25
CA VAL A 30 6.85 -14.56 11.60
C VAL A 30 5.74 -15.58 11.32
N LEU A 31 4.50 -15.31 11.72
CA LEU A 31 3.31 -16.02 11.24
C LEU A 31 2.57 -15.24 10.15
N PHE A 32 3.30 -14.53 9.29
CA PHE A 32 2.85 -14.55 7.90
C PHE A 32 3.23 -15.94 7.42
N GLU A 33 2.30 -16.89 7.57
CA GLU A 33 2.24 -18.00 6.62
C GLU A 33 2.51 -17.36 5.27
N ASP A 34 3.50 -17.90 4.59
CA ASP A 34 3.79 -17.62 3.20
C ASP A 34 2.48 -17.88 2.46
N VAL A 35 1.63 -16.85 2.42
CA VAL A 35 0.47 -16.78 1.55
C VAL A 35 1.16 -16.86 0.23
N SER A 36 1.24 -18.07 -0.31
CA SER A 36 1.85 -18.29 -1.60
C SER A 36 1.10 -17.33 -2.50
N LEU A 37 1.77 -16.24 -2.85
CA LEU A 37 1.32 -15.34 -3.88
C LEU A 37 1.52 -16.18 -5.13
N ASN A 38 0.59 -17.12 -5.36
CA ASN A 38 0.45 -17.82 -6.61
C ASN A 38 0.51 -16.69 -7.63
N PRO A 39 1.53 -16.67 -8.51
CA PRO A 39 1.68 -15.59 -9.46
C PRO A 39 0.35 -15.50 -10.20
N ILE A 40 -0.37 -14.41 -9.96
CA ILE A 40 -1.69 -14.20 -10.56
C ILE A 40 -1.45 -14.28 -12.05
N ASP A 41 -2.12 -15.24 -12.69
CA ASP A 41 -1.99 -15.49 -14.11
C ASP A 41 -2.13 -14.14 -14.84
N PRO A 42 -1.13 -13.71 -15.64
CA PRO A 42 -1.20 -12.50 -16.42
C PRO A 42 -2.46 -12.41 -17.30
N GLU A 43 -3.09 -13.55 -17.63
CA GLU A 43 -4.37 -13.61 -18.33
C GLU A 43 -5.56 -13.19 -17.47
N LEU A 44 -5.54 -13.44 -16.16
CA LEU A 44 -6.56 -12.93 -15.22
C LEU A 44 -6.49 -11.40 -15.04
N LEU A 45 -5.37 -10.79 -15.45
CA LEU A 45 -5.17 -9.33 -15.45
C LEU A 45 -5.63 -8.67 -16.75
N LYS A 46 -6.06 -9.44 -17.76
CA LYS A 46 -6.67 -8.93 -18.99
C LYS A 46 -8.16 -8.68 -18.75
N VAL A 47 -8.49 -7.64 -17.99
CA VAL A 47 -9.87 -7.16 -17.90
C VAL A 47 -10.16 -6.36 -19.17
N ASP A 48 -11.03 -6.89 -20.05
CA ASP A 48 -11.54 -6.14 -21.18
C ASP A 48 -12.46 -5.02 -20.68
N VAL A 49 -12.03 -3.78 -20.89
CA VAL A 49 -12.66 -2.57 -20.35
C VAL A 49 -13.86 -2.17 -21.20
N ALA A 50 -13.86 -2.51 -22.50
CA ALA A 50 -14.89 -2.13 -23.45
C ALA A 50 -16.32 -2.54 -23.03
N PRO A 51 -16.58 -3.76 -22.50
CA PRO A 51 -17.92 -4.16 -22.06
C PRO A 51 -18.32 -3.62 -20.67
N LEU A 52 -17.40 -3.05 -19.88
CA LEU A 52 -17.70 -2.49 -18.55
C LEU A 52 -18.30 -1.08 -18.63
N VAL A 53 -17.89 -0.28 -19.62
CA VAL A 53 -18.30 1.13 -19.81
C VAL A 53 -19.83 1.31 -19.92
N PRO A 54 -20.59 0.50 -20.69
CA PRO A 54 -22.03 0.69 -20.84
C PRO A 54 -22.84 0.32 -19.59
N LYS A 55 -22.37 -0.68 -18.81
CA LYS A 55 -23.05 -1.14 -17.58
C LYS A 55 -22.93 -0.11 -16.46
N LEU A 56 -21.78 0.55 -16.36
CA LEU A 56 -21.52 1.61 -15.39
C LEU A 56 -22.39 2.87 -15.65
N ARG A 57 -22.65 3.21 -16.92
CA ARG A 57 -23.50 4.36 -17.25
C ARG A 57 -24.96 4.24 -16.82
N LYS A 58 -25.49 3.02 -16.63
CA LYS A 58 -26.86 2.80 -16.13
C LYS A 58 -27.02 3.08 -14.63
N ASN A 59 -25.92 3.23 -13.88
CA ASN A 59 -25.93 3.48 -12.43
C ASN A 59 -25.04 4.69 -12.08
N ARG A 60 -25.47 5.88 -12.49
CA ARG A 60 -24.70 7.14 -12.47
C ARG A 60 -24.05 7.46 -11.12
N THR A 61 -24.77 7.25 -10.02
CA THR A 61 -24.26 7.52 -8.66
C THR A 61 -23.16 6.52 -8.28
N ALA A 62 -23.43 5.22 -8.44
CA ALA A 62 -22.45 4.18 -8.16
C ALA A 62 -21.19 4.30 -9.03
N HIS A 63 -21.35 4.71 -10.30
CA HIS A 63 -20.23 4.97 -11.19
C HIS A 63 -19.37 6.15 -10.71
N THR A 64 -20.00 7.22 -10.23
CA THR A 64 -19.28 8.38 -9.68
C THR A 64 -18.56 8.02 -8.39
N ASP A 65 -19.18 7.24 -7.51
CA ASP A 65 -18.56 6.75 -6.28
C ASP A 65 -17.38 5.83 -6.57
N TYR A 66 -17.51 4.94 -7.56
CA TYR A 66 -16.43 4.06 -8.03
C TYR A 66 -15.24 4.86 -8.57
N ILE A 67 -15.46 5.82 -9.48
CA ILE A 67 -14.39 6.69 -10.00
C ILE A 67 -13.68 7.43 -8.86
N ARG A 68 -14.45 7.96 -7.89
CA ARG A 68 -13.89 8.64 -6.73
C ARG A 68 -13.02 7.72 -5.88
N HIS A 69 -13.48 6.49 -5.64
CA HIS A 69 -12.73 5.48 -4.90
C HIS A 69 -11.43 5.09 -5.61
N THR A 70 -11.51 4.78 -6.90
CA THR A 70 -10.35 4.43 -7.72
C THR A 70 -9.32 5.56 -7.77
N LYS A 71 -9.75 6.82 -7.86
CA LYS A 71 -8.85 7.99 -7.76
C LYS A 71 -8.15 8.06 -6.40
N LYS A 72 -8.85 7.78 -5.31
CA LYS A 72 -8.28 7.78 -3.95
C LYS A 72 -7.23 6.68 -3.79
N GLU A 73 -7.52 5.46 -4.25
CA GLU A 73 -6.57 4.35 -4.19
C GLU A 73 -5.33 4.58 -5.06
N ALA A 74 -5.51 5.13 -6.26
CA ALA A 74 -4.39 5.50 -7.14
C ALA A 74 -3.46 6.53 -6.47
N ALA A 75 -4.02 7.50 -5.75
CA ALA A 75 -3.24 8.50 -5.01
C ALA A 75 -2.44 7.85 -3.86
N THR A 76 -3.05 6.94 -3.11
CA THR A 76 -2.37 6.17 -2.06
C THR A 76 -1.22 5.33 -2.63
N LEU A 77 -1.46 4.59 -3.70
CA LEU A 77 -0.43 3.78 -4.37
C LEU A 77 0.73 4.64 -4.86
N ARG A 78 0.46 5.83 -5.41
CA ARG A 78 1.51 6.77 -5.83
C ARG A 78 2.40 7.20 -4.67
N GLU A 79 1.83 7.50 -3.50
CA GLU A 79 2.60 7.86 -2.31
C GLU A 79 3.43 6.68 -1.77
N ILE A 80 2.90 5.45 -1.83
CA ILE A 80 3.66 4.25 -1.47
C ILE A 80 4.85 4.07 -2.41
N VAL A 81 4.64 4.15 -3.73
CA VAL A 81 5.73 4.07 -4.72
C VAL A 81 6.79 5.14 -4.45
N LYS A 82 6.38 6.36 -4.14
CA LYS A 82 7.30 7.46 -3.85
C LYS A 82 8.15 7.19 -2.60
N ARG A 83 7.54 6.70 -1.51
CA ARG A 83 8.24 6.36 -0.26
C ARG A 83 9.17 5.16 -0.46
N GLU A 84 8.69 4.11 -1.11
CA GLU A 84 9.47 2.91 -1.34
C GLU A 84 10.66 3.17 -2.28
N ARG A 85 10.52 4.09 -3.25
CA ARG A 85 11.62 4.49 -4.15
C ARG A 85 12.71 5.29 -3.43
N LEU A 86 12.36 6.02 -2.36
CA LEU A 86 13.32 6.70 -1.50
C LEU A 86 14.09 5.70 -0.61
N LEU A 87 13.43 4.61 -0.19
CA LEU A 87 14.02 3.60 0.69
C LEU A 87 14.82 2.54 -0.08
N SER A 88 14.37 2.15 -1.27
CA SER A 88 15.02 1.15 -2.12
C SER A 88 14.77 1.43 -3.60
N PRO A 89 15.69 2.16 -4.27
CA PRO A 89 15.53 2.61 -5.66
C PRO A 89 15.42 1.49 -6.70
N LEU A 90 15.89 0.27 -6.36
CA LEU A 90 15.99 -0.88 -7.26
C LEU A 90 15.03 -2.03 -6.89
N ASN A 91 14.03 -1.77 -6.04
CA ASN A 91 13.10 -2.82 -5.63
C ASN A 91 12.24 -3.29 -6.82
N THR A 92 12.35 -4.56 -7.22
CA THR A 92 11.61 -5.17 -8.33
C THR A 92 10.08 -5.04 -8.16
N SER A 93 9.60 -5.05 -6.92
CA SER A 93 8.19 -4.82 -6.59
C SER A 93 7.69 -3.44 -7.06
N LEU A 94 8.57 -2.43 -7.03
CA LEU A 94 8.26 -1.05 -7.41
C LEU A 94 7.98 -0.90 -8.90
N VAL A 95 8.67 -1.71 -9.74
CA VAL A 95 8.43 -1.76 -11.20
C VAL A 95 7.00 -2.25 -11.47
N TYR A 96 6.52 -3.23 -10.70
CA TYR A 96 5.18 -3.78 -10.85
C TYR A 96 4.11 -2.77 -10.42
N VAL A 97 4.29 -2.11 -9.27
CA VAL A 97 3.35 -1.08 -8.77
C VAL A 97 3.29 0.13 -9.72
N CYS A 98 4.42 0.52 -10.34
CA CYS A 98 4.44 1.58 -11.37
C CYS A 98 3.63 1.21 -12.62
N LYS A 99 3.72 -0.04 -13.10
CA LYS A 99 2.88 -0.51 -14.22
C LYS A 99 1.39 -0.48 -13.89
N TYR A 100 1.04 -0.89 -12.67
CA TYR A 100 -0.34 -0.92 -12.19
C TYR A 100 -0.95 0.48 -12.06
N THR A 101 -0.21 1.41 -11.46
CA THR A 101 -0.63 2.81 -11.32
C THR A 101 -0.83 3.50 -12.68
N ARG A 102 0.03 3.22 -13.67
CA ARG A 102 -0.17 3.70 -15.06
C ARG A 102 -1.47 3.17 -15.67
N ARG A 103 -1.74 1.87 -15.56
CA ARG A 103 -2.99 1.27 -16.08
C ARG A 103 -4.23 1.86 -15.42
N ILE A 104 -4.21 2.10 -14.11
CA ILE A 104 -5.32 2.74 -13.40
C ILE A 104 -5.55 4.17 -13.92
N GLN A 105 -4.48 4.92 -14.22
CA GLN A 105 -4.60 6.26 -14.81
C GLN A 105 -5.19 6.23 -16.23
N GLU A 106 -4.80 5.25 -17.06
CA GLU A 106 -5.36 5.05 -18.40
C GLU A 106 -6.85 4.71 -18.32
N LEU A 107 -7.25 3.81 -17.40
CA LEU A 107 -8.66 3.48 -17.13
C LEU A 107 -9.48 4.69 -16.68
N LEU A 108 -8.91 5.51 -15.79
CA LEU A 108 -9.55 6.74 -15.32
C LEU A 108 -9.67 7.83 -16.39
N MET A 109 -8.93 7.74 -17.50
CA MET A 109 -8.99 8.69 -18.60
C MET A 109 -10.13 8.37 -19.58
N ILE A 110 -10.51 7.08 -19.69
CA ILE A 110 -11.54 6.59 -20.62
C ILE A 110 -12.92 6.42 -19.97
N LEU A 111 -13.01 6.50 -18.63
CA LEU A 111 -14.24 6.48 -17.83
C LEU A 111 -14.73 7.93 -17.57
#